data_AF-R7BIB5-F1
#
_entry.id   AF-R7BIB5-F1
#
_cell.length_a   1.000
_cell.length_b   1.000
_cell.length_c   1.000
_cell.angle_alpha   90.00
_cell.angle_beta   90.00
_cell.angle_gamma   90.00
#
_symmetry.space_group_name_H-M   'P 1'
#
loop_
_entity.id
_entity.type
_entity.pdbx_description
1 polymer ?
#
loop_
_entity_poly.entity_id
_entity_poly.type
_entity_poly.pdbx_seq_one_letter_code
_entity_poly.pdbx_strand_id
1 'polypeptide(L)'
;MYFLAKGINSTKSKYFVFSMFFFGLGFYCYILSAIIIPVLLAVLFLILLIKKKVSFKNTIISVITIFIVAIPFILQGLVQFGIIENLNFLGFSISKMPYYNRAVESSSSFIENVICGFAFTVFPDLVTINSCSFNYQNSFGGILLLLGIIYLIITRKKELSLAKIIVISFSISACISFGFAYYYSATYRFNIYNYIFILGTAFGIQFISSAKIKNIGKITIIALIISSLAISGCSFAYYFNKDKIESDIFYEKSITNSLDFAENKTNNSIDIVYSNNNIVFIKMARNQRLYISTMFKYINEYDSSNAKEEMLNIYINSKNPNENTLKIKNNNSINFVSPKKILNDDVFIAETDDISTLKYDKKLYKYKSFGEYTVFYK
;
A
#
# COMPACT_ATOMS: atom_id res chain seq x y z
N MET A 1 -5.76 -20.92 -6.13
CA MET A 1 -4.71 -21.80 -6.71
C MET A 1 -4.91 -23.28 -6.44
N TYR A 2 -5.01 -23.74 -5.18
CA TYR A 2 -5.19 -25.17 -4.85
C TYR A 2 -6.34 -25.84 -5.64
N PHE A 3 -7.55 -25.25 -5.60
CA PHE A 3 -8.70 -25.80 -6.32
C PHE A 3 -8.53 -25.79 -7.84
N LEU A 4 -7.87 -24.77 -8.40
CA LEU A 4 -7.55 -24.74 -9.84
C LEU A 4 -6.66 -25.93 -10.23
N ALA A 5 -5.59 -26.16 -9.47
CA ALA A 5 -4.69 -27.29 -9.72
C ALA A 5 -5.43 -28.63 -9.61
N LYS A 6 -6.29 -28.78 -8.59
CA LYS A 6 -7.15 -29.96 -8.42
C LYS A 6 -8.16 -30.12 -9.56
N GLY A 7 -8.70 -29.02 -10.07
CA GLY A 7 -9.60 -28.98 -11.22
C GLY A 7 -8.92 -29.40 -12.52
N ILE A 8 -7.70 -28.94 -12.75
CA ILE A 8 -6.89 -29.33 -13.91
C ILE A 8 -6.55 -30.83 -13.85
N ASN A 9 -6.14 -31.33 -12.68
CA ASN A 9 -5.72 -32.73 -12.53
C ASN A 9 -6.90 -33.72 -12.55
N SER A 10 -8.05 -33.35 -12.02
CA SER A 10 -9.23 -34.24 -11.95
C SER A 10 -10.29 -33.99 -13.02
N THR A 11 -10.19 -32.87 -13.75
CA THR A 11 -11.15 -32.37 -14.74
C THR A 11 -12.57 -32.08 -14.23
N LYS A 12 -12.83 -32.24 -12.92
CA LYS A 12 -14.16 -32.04 -12.31
C LYS A 12 -14.51 -30.56 -12.20
N SER A 13 -15.63 -30.16 -12.81
CA SER A 13 -16.09 -28.77 -12.86
C SER A 13 -16.26 -28.10 -11.49
N LYS A 14 -16.63 -28.86 -10.45
CA LYS A 14 -16.79 -28.33 -9.09
C LYS A 14 -15.54 -27.61 -8.56
N TYR A 15 -14.34 -28.08 -8.92
CA TYR A 15 -13.10 -27.44 -8.47
C TYR A 15 -12.81 -26.14 -9.22
N PHE A 16 -13.27 -26.00 -10.46
CA PHE A 16 -13.23 -24.73 -11.17
C PHE A 16 -14.19 -23.72 -10.54
N VAL A 17 -15.40 -24.15 -10.17
CA VAL A 17 -16.36 -23.32 -9.41
C VAL A 17 -15.73 -22.84 -8.10
N PHE A 18 -15.22 -23.74 -7.26
CA PHE A 18 -14.54 -23.35 -6.02
C PHE A 18 -13.36 -22.42 -6.28
N SER A 19 -12.55 -22.69 -7.30
CA SER A 19 -11.42 -21.82 -7.62
C SER A 19 -11.87 -20.41 -7.98
N MET A 20 -12.90 -20.26 -8.81
CA MET A 20 -13.40 -18.96 -9.24
C MET A 20 -14.13 -18.23 -8.13
N PHE A 21 -14.79 -18.95 -7.23
CA PHE A 21 -15.33 -18.38 -6.00
C PHE A 21 -14.22 -17.71 -5.17
N PHE A 22 -13.13 -18.42 -4.87
CA PHE A 22 -12.03 -17.83 -4.11
C PHE A 22 -11.28 -16.72 -4.84
N PHE A 23 -11.14 -16.81 -6.18
CA PHE A 23 -10.61 -15.68 -6.95
C PHE A 23 -11.55 -14.48 -6.92
N GLY A 24 -12.87 -14.69 -7.06
CA GLY A 24 -13.87 -13.64 -6.99
C GLY A 24 -13.92 -12.97 -5.62
N LEU A 25 -13.73 -13.73 -4.53
CA LEU A 25 -13.58 -13.15 -3.19
C LEU A 25 -12.38 -12.18 -3.10
N GLY A 26 -11.37 -12.36 -3.94
CA GLY A 26 -10.23 -11.46 -4.02
C GLY A 26 -10.58 -10.04 -4.47
N PHE A 27 -11.70 -9.84 -5.20
CA PHE A 27 -12.19 -8.51 -5.58
C PHE A 27 -12.48 -7.62 -4.36
N TYR A 28 -12.86 -8.23 -3.25
CA TYR A 28 -13.26 -7.55 -2.02
C TYR A 28 -12.08 -7.23 -1.09
N CYS A 29 -10.90 -7.81 -1.35
CA CYS A 29 -9.73 -7.57 -0.51
C CYS A 29 -9.06 -6.23 -0.80
N TYR A 30 -9.03 -5.81 -2.07
CA TYR A 30 -8.27 -4.64 -2.47
C TYR A 30 -8.69 -4.10 -3.84
N ILE A 31 -8.77 -2.78 -4.04
CA ILE A 31 -9.29 -2.21 -5.31
C ILE A 31 -8.49 -2.61 -6.56
N LEU A 32 -7.16 -2.74 -6.46
CA LEU A 32 -6.32 -3.11 -7.62
C LEU A 32 -6.53 -4.57 -8.05
N SER A 33 -7.14 -5.39 -7.19
CA SER A 33 -7.56 -6.74 -7.58
C SER A 33 -8.52 -6.72 -8.77
N ALA A 34 -9.26 -5.63 -8.98
CA ALA A 34 -10.11 -5.40 -10.15
C ALA A 34 -9.33 -5.40 -11.48
N ILE A 35 -8.04 -5.08 -11.44
CA ILE A 35 -7.13 -5.18 -12.59
C ILE A 35 -6.37 -6.51 -12.54
N ILE A 36 -5.78 -6.82 -11.38
CA ILE A 36 -4.88 -7.98 -11.24
C ILE A 36 -5.60 -9.30 -11.49
N ILE A 37 -6.76 -9.54 -10.88
CA ILE A 37 -7.44 -10.84 -10.97
C ILE A 37 -7.95 -11.12 -12.39
N PRO A 38 -8.61 -10.18 -13.09
CA PRO A 38 -9.04 -10.42 -14.46
C PRO A 38 -7.87 -10.64 -15.42
N VAL A 39 -6.81 -9.84 -15.32
CA VAL A 39 -5.60 -10.01 -16.15
C VAL A 39 -4.96 -11.38 -15.89
N LEU A 40 -4.79 -11.74 -14.62
CA LEU A 40 -4.22 -13.02 -14.22
C LEU A 40 -5.02 -14.19 -14.80
N LEU A 41 -6.33 -14.17 -14.61
CA LEU A 41 -7.20 -15.27 -15.04
C LEU A 41 -7.30 -15.34 -16.56
N ALA A 42 -7.35 -14.21 -17.26
CA ALA A 42 -7.35 -14.17 -18.72
C ALA A 42 -6.09 -14.84 -19.29
N VAL A 43 -4.91 -14.42 -18.82
CA VAL A 43 -3.62 -14.99 -19.24
C VAL A 43 -3.54 -16.48 -18.89
N LEU A 44 -3.91 -16.84 -17.65
CA LEU A 44 -3.83 -18.21 -17.15
C LEU A 44 -4.76 -19.16 -17.93
N PHE A 45 -6.03 -18.79 -18.12
CA PHE A 45 -6.97 -19.64 -18.87
C PHE A 45 -6.65 -19.70 -20.35
N LEU A 46 -6.14 -18.62 -20.95
CA LEU A 46 -5.66 -18.65 -22.35
C LEU A 46 -4.55 -19.68 -22.52
N ILE A 47 -3.52 -19.65 -21.65
CA ILE A 47 -2.41 -20.61 -21.71
C ILE A 47 -2.93 -22.04 -21.44
N LEU A 48 -3.82 -22.22 -20.47
CA LEU A 48 -4.40 -23.54 -20.16
C LEU A 48 -5.22 -24.11 -21.32
N LEU A 49 -5.97 -23.27 -22.05
CA LEU A 49 -6.73 -23.66 -23.25
C LEU A 49 -5.79 -24.03 -24.40
N ILE A 50 -4.79 -23.20 -24.70
CA ILE A 50 -3.78 -23.47 -25.75
C ILE A 50 -3.07 -24.80 -25.47
N LYS A 51 -2.75 -25.08 -24.20
CA LYS A 51 -2.13 -26.34 -23.77
C LYS A 51 -3.11 -27.50 -23.58
N LYS A 52 -4.40 -27.30 -23.91
CA LYS A 52 -5.48 -28.29 -23.76
C LYS A 52 -5.56 -28.91 -22.34
N LYS A 53 -5.21 -28.13 -21.32
CA LYS A 53 -5.25 -28.53 -19.90
C LYS A 53 -6.62 -28.27 -19.25
N VAL A 54 -7.44 -27.43 -19.88
CA VAL A 54 -8.81 -27.13 -19.46
C VAL A 54 -9.71 -27.19 -20.69
N SER A 55 -10.94 -27.69 -20.53
CA SER A 55 -11.94 -27.73 -21.59
C SER A 55 -12.68 -26.39 -21.70
N PHE A 56 -13.17 -26.07 -22.90
CA PHE A 56 -13.96 -24.86 -23.13
C PHE A 56 -15.19 -24.77 -22.20
N LYS A 57 -15.86 -25.92 -21.94
CA LYS A 57 -16.93 -26.03 -20.95
C LYS A 57 -16.50 -25.55 -19.56
N ASN A 58 -15.36 -26.04 -19.05
CA ASN A 58 -14.88 -25.64 -17.72
C ASN A 58 -14.42 -24.16 -17.70
N THR A 59 -13.95 -23.62 -18.82
CA THR A 59 -13.68 -22.18 -18.96
C THR A 59 -14.97 -21.36 -18.85
N ILE A 60 -16.05 -21.72 -19.57
CA ILE A 60 -17.34 -21.02 -19.48
C ILE A 60 -17.87 -21.07 -18.04
N ILE A 61 -17.85 -22.24 -17.40
CA ILE A 61 -18.26 -22.39 -16.00
C ILE A 61 -17.44 -21.45 -15.10
N SER A 62 -16.15 -21.32 -15.37
CA SER A 62 -15.27 -20.43 -14.60
C SER A 62 -15.66 -18.96 -14.78
N VAL A 63 -15.89 -18.52 -16.03
CA VAL A 63 -16.32 -17.14 -16.34
C VAL A 63 -17.65 -16.81 -15.67
N ILE A 64 -18.65 -17.69 -15.79
CA ILE A 64 -19.96 -17.49 -15.15
C ILE A 64 -19.82 -17.40 -13.63
N THR A 65 -19.04 -18.32 -13.03
CA THR A 65 -18.86 -18.35 -11.58
C THR A 65 -18.21 -17.06 -11.07
N ILE A 66 -17.11 -16.61 -11.69
CA ILE A 66 -16.43 -15.39 -11.23
C ILE A 66 -17.29 -14.15 -11.46
N PHE A 67 -18.06 -14.10 -12.55
CA PHE A 67 -18.96 -12.99 -12.83
C PHE A 67 -20.04 -12.87 -11.75
N ILE A 68 -20.70 -13.99 -11.40
CA ILE A 68 -21.71 -14.02 -10.32
C ILE A 68 -21.11 -13.51 -9.01
N VAL A 69 -19.91 -13.98 -8.64
CA VAL A 69 -19.24 -13.59 -7.41
C VAL A 69 -18.81 -12.12 -7.43
N ALA A 70 -18.52 -11.56 -8.61
CA ALA A 70 -18.13 -10.17 -8.79
C ALA A 70 -19.31 -9.18 -8.86
N ILE A 71 -20.56 -9.64 -8.93
CA ILE A 71 -21.74 -8.76 -9.06
C ILE A 71 -21.75 -7.64 -8.01
N PRO A 72 -21.61 -7.90 -6.69
CA PRO A 72 -21.59 -6.82 -5.69
C PRO A 72 -20.48 -5.80 -5.93
N PHE A 73 -19.29 -6.25 -6.32
CA PHE A 73 -18.16 -5.37 -6.65
C PHE A 73 -18.44 -4.51 -7.89
N ILE A 74 -19.03 -5.10 -8.94
CA ILE A 74 -19.42 -4.38 -10.16
C ILE A 74 -20.48 -3.32 -9.83
N LEU A 75 -21.52 -3.68 -9.07
CA LEU A 75 -22.55 -2.74 -8.63
C LEU A 75 -21.97 -1.60 -7.81
N GLN A 76 -21.03 -1.89 -6.90
CA GLN A 76 -20.30 -0.85 -6.17
C GLN A 76 -19.60 0.11 -7.12
N GLY A 77 -18.87 -0.39 -8.12
CA GLY A 77 -18.23 0.43 -9.14
C GLY A 77 -19.23 1.35 -9.86
N LEU A 78 -20.35 0.79 -10.34
CA LEU A 78 -21.38 1.56 -11.04
C LEU A 78 -21.97 2.69 -10.19
N VAL A 79 -22.23 2.44 -8.90
CA VAL A 79 -22.68 3.48 -7.94
C VAL A 79 -21.62 4.56 -7.76
N GLN A 80 -20.34 4.19 -7.59
CA GLN A 80 -19.27 5.17 -7.41
C GLN A 80 -19.06 6.04 -8.65
N PHE A 81 -19.18 5.47 -9.85
CA PHE A 81 -19.11 6.23 -11.11
C PHE A 81 -20.39 7.03 -11.41
N GLY A 82 -21.44 6.89 -10.61
CA GLY A 82 -22.71 7.58 -10.82
C GLY A 82 -23.49 7.07 -12.03
N ILE A 83 -23.21 5.85 -12.49
CA ILE A 83 -23.94 5.19 -13.58
C ILE A 83 -25.31 4.70 -13.06
N ILE A 84 -25.37 4.28 -11.80
CA ILE A 84 -26.60 3.88 -11.11
C ILE A 84 -26.72 4.62 -9.78
N GLU A 85 -27.95 4.81 -9.31
CA GLU A 85 -28.25 5.42 -8.00
C GLU A 85 -27.86 4.50 -6.84
N ASN A 86 -27.92 5.04 -5.61
CA ASN A 86 -27.70 4.25 -4.40
C ASN A 86 -28.63 3.03 -4.38
N LEU A 87 -28.05 1.87 -4.08
CA LEU A 87 -28.75 0.59 -4.22
C LEU A 87 -28.88 -0.08 -2.86
N ASN A 88 -30.12 -0.42 -2.50
CA ASN A 88 -30.43 -1.25 -1.35
C ASN A 88 -30.92 -2.61 -1.84
N PHE A 89 -30.15 -3.67 -1.59
CA PHE A 89 -30.47 -5.01 -2.09
C PHE A 89 -30.07 -6.08 -1.07
N LEU A 90 -31.01 -6.97 -0.74
CA LEU A 90 -30.83 -8.08 0.20
C LEU A 90 -30.21 -7.69 1.56
N GLY A 91 -30.58 -6.53 2.10
CA GLY A 91 -30.05 -6.01 3.37
C GLY A 91 -28.69 -5.33 3.26
N PHE A 92 -28.11 -5.22 2.06
CA PHE A 92 -26.89 -4.45 1.81
C PHE A 92 -27.24 -3.11 1.16
N SER A 93 -26.60 -2.04 1.64
CA SER A 93 -26.67 -0.71 1.03
C SER A 93 -25.34 -0.38 0.33
N ILE A 94 -25.40 -0.10 -0.96
CA ILE A 94 -24.29 0.41 -1.76
C ILE A 94 -24.57 1.88 -2.03
N SER A 95 -23.86 2.77 -1.32
CA SER A 95 -24.01 4.21 -1.45
C SER A 95 -22.81 4.86 -2.12
N LYS A 96 -23.06 5.93 -2.87
CA LYS A 96 -22.01 6.77 -3.45
C LYS A 96 -21.17 7.39 -2.33
N MET A 97 -19.86 7.36 -2.51
CA MET A 97 -18.88 7.95 -1.60
C MET A 97 -18.32 9.22 -2.25
N PRO A 98 -19.00 10.38 -2.14
CA PRO A 98 -18.67 11.57 -2.93
C PRO A 98 -17.28 12.16 -2.64
N TYR A 99 -16.72 11.87 -1.46
CA TYR A 99 -15.39 12.32 -1.06
C TYR A 99 -14.31 11.24 -1.22
N TYR A 100 -14.68 10.05 -1.70
CA TYR A 100 -13.73 8.99 -1.98
C TYR A 100 -13.05 9.26 -3.31
N ASN A 101 -11.92 9.95 -3.24
CA ASN A 101 -11.03 10.14 -4.38
C ASN A 101 -9.75 9.32 -4.13
N ARG A 102 -9.64 8.15 -4.76
CA ARG A 102 -8.33 7.52 -4.93
C ARG A 102 -7.71 8.12 -6.17
N ALA A 103 -6.66 8.93 -5.96
CA ALA A 103 -5.90 9.53 -7.03
C ALA A 103 -5.52 8.48 -8.10
N VAL A 104 -5.61 8.89 -9.36
CA VAL A 104 -5.10 8.12 -10.50
C VAL A 104 -3.59 8.18 -10.43
N GLU A 105 -3.00 7.17 -9.79
CA GLU A 105 -1.55 7.03 -9.65
C GLU A 105 -1.01 6.23 -10.84
N SER A 106 -0.89 6.90 -11.99
CA SER A 106 0.02 6.52 -13.07
C SER A 106 0.69 7.80 -13.55
N SER A 107 1.90 8.08 -13.05
CA SER A 107 2.65 9.30 -13.37
C SER A 107 3.56 9.16 -14.58
N SER A 108 3.66 7.97 -15.17
CA SER A 108 4.65 7.62 -16.19
C SER A 108 4.05 6.74 -17.29
N SER A 109 4.84 6.53 -18.35
CA SER A 109 4.45 5.66 -19.47
C SER A 109 4.31 4.20 -19.03
N PHE A 110 3.48 3.42 -19.74
CA PHE A 110 3.30 1.98 -19.48
C PHE A 110 4.64 1.24 -19.38
N ILE A 111 5.57 1.52 -20.29
CA ILE A 111 6.88 0.85 -20.35
C ILE A 111 7.72 1.18 -19.11
N GLU A 112 7.77 2.45 -18.73
CA GLU A 112 8.50 2.90 -17.54
C GLU A 112 7.92 2.24 -16.27
N ASN A 113 6.60 2.18 -16.17
CA ASN A 113 5.91 1.46 -15.10
C ASN A 113 6.27 -0.04 -15.04
N VAL A 114 6.37 -0.70 -16.19
CA VAL A 114 6.83 -2.10 -16.24
C VAL A 114 8.28 -2.23 -15.75
N ILE A 115 9.18 -1.34 -16.19
CA ILE A 115 10.59 -1.35 -15.78
C ILE A 115 10.70 -1.14 -14.27
N CYS A 116 10.01 -0.13 -13.73
CA CYS A 116 10.02 0.15 -12.30
C CYS A 116 9.37 -0.98 -11.47
N GLY A 117 8.29 -1.58 -11.96
CA GLY A 117 7.65 -2.74 -11.34
C GLY A 117 8.53 -3.98 -11.34
N PHE A 118 9.25 -4.21 -12.43
CA PHE A 118 10.25 -5.27 -12.53
C PHE A 118 11.41 -5.02 -11.56
N ALA A 119 11.97 -3.80 -11.54
CA ALA A 119 13.03 -3.42 -10.61
C ALA A 119 12.58 -3.59 -9.15
N PHE A 120 11.35 -3.19 -8.81
CA PHE A 120 10.77 -3.42 -7.50
C PHE A 120 10.66 -4.91 -7.14
N THR A 121 10.31 -5.77 -8.10
CA THR A 121 10.15 -7.20 -7.86
C THR A 121 11.48 -7.93 -7.69
N VAL A 122 12.47 -7.57 -8.51
CA VAL A 122 13.78 -8.25 -8.56
C VAL A 122 14.78 -7.65 -7.59
N PHE A 123 14.74 -6.33 -7.40
CA PHE A 123 15.66 -5.57 -6.55
C PHE A 123 14.91 -4.67 -5.57
N PRO A 124 14.00 -5.24 -4.75
CA PRO A 124 13.16 -4.45 -3.85
C PRO A 124 14.00 -3.59 -2.92
N ASP A 125 15.12 -4.07 -2.38
CA ASP A 125 15.93 -3.29 -1.44
C ASP A 125 16.51 -2.01 -2.10
N LEU A 126 16.95 -2.09 -3.36
CA LEU A 126 17.44 -0.90 -4.08
C LEU A 126 16.34 0.15 -4.28
N VAL A 127 15.09 -0.31 -4.34
CA VAL A 127 13.91 0.53 -4.53
C VAL A 127 13.35 0.99 -3.18
N THR A 128 13.40 0.18 -2.11
CA THR A 128 12.62 0.37 -0.88
C THR A 128 13.42 0.51 0.41
N ILE A 129 14.76 0.57 0.37
CA ILE A 129 15.58 0.80 1.59
C ILE A 129 15.16 2.08 2.34
N ASN A 130 14.62 3.08 1.64
CA ASN A 130 14.12 4.33 2.22
C ASN A 130 12.58 4.40 2.37
N SER A 131 11.84 3.38 1.94
CA SER A 131 10.38 3.34 2.10
C SER A 131 10.00 2.27 3.11
N CYS A 132 9.17 2.61 4.11
CA CYS A 132 8.68 1.71 5.15
C CYS A 132 7.78 0.55 4.63
N SER A 133 7.95 0.13 3.38
CA SER A 133 7.30 -1.02 2.77
C SER A 133 8.22 -2.24 2.84
N PHE A 134 7.92 -3.17 3.73
CA PHE A 134 8.54 -4.49 3.72
C PHE A 134 8.02 -5.29 2.53
N ASN A 135 8.91 -5.61 1.59
CA ASN A 135 8.64 -6.63 0.59
C ASN A 135 9.08 -7.99 1.13
N TYR A 136 8.36 -9.06 0.81
CA TYR A 136 8.62 -10.41 1.34
C TYR A 136 9.87 -11.07 0.76
N GLN A 137 10.55 -10.39 -0.15
CA GLN A 137 11.70 -10.86 -0.90
C GLN A 137 12.71 -9.73 -0.96
N ASN A 138 14.00 -10.05 -0.83
CA ASN A 138 15.10 -9.14 -1.09
C ASN A 138 15.69 -9.40 -2.48
N SER A 139 16.70 -8.63 -2.84
CA SER A 139 17.35 -8.65 -4.15
C SER A 139 17.93 -10.04 -4.50
N PHE A 140 18.46 -10.79 -3.53
CA PHE A 140 18.93 -12.16 -3.75
C PHE A 140 17.79 -13.12 -4.04
N GLY A 141 16.70 -13.00 -3.30
CA GLY A 141 15.48 -13.71 -3.62
C GLY A 141 15.01 -13.38 -5.05
N GLY A 142 15.03 -12.11 -5.46
CA GLY A 142 14.65 -11.65 -6.80
C GLY A 142 15.50 -12.26 -7.91
N ILE A 143 16.82 -12.36 -7.72
CA ILE A 143 17.72 -13.07 -8.64
C ILE A 143 17.34 -14.55 -8.74
N LEU A 144 17.06 -15.21 -7.61
CA LEU A 144 16.59 -16.60 -7.60
C LEU A 144 15.25 -16.77 -8.32
N LEU A 145 14.33 -15.81 -8.20
CA LEU A 145 13.08 -15.81 -8.96
C LEU A 145 13.35 -15.80 -10.47
N LEU A 146 14.24 -14.93 -10.96
CA LEU A 146 14.60 -14.87 -12.37
C LEU A 146 15.21 -16.20 -12.84
N LEU A 147 16.13 -16.77 -12.07
CA LEU A 147 16.70 -18.09 -12.35
C LEU A 147 15.64 -19.19 -12.38
N GLY A 148 14.65 -19.14 -11.50
CA GLY A 148 13.54 -20.07 -11.48
C GLY A 148 12.62 -19.95 -12.69
N ILE A 149 12.32 -18.73 -13.14
CA ILE A 149 11.56 -18.48 -14.37
C ILE A 149 12.34 -19.04 -15.57
N ILE A 150 13.64 -18.74 -15.67
CA ILE A 150 14.52 -19.28 -16.70
C ILE A 150 14.51 -20.81 -16.67
N TYR A 151 14.68 -21.41 -15.49
CA TYR A 151 14.64 -22.86 -15.31
C TYR A 151 13.33 -23.47 -15.82
N LEU A 152 12.19 -22.88 -15.47
CA LEU A 152 10.88 -23.35 -15.92
C LEU A 152 10.69 -23.19 -17.44
N ILE A 153 11.29 -22.16 -18.05
CA ILE A 153 11.26 -21.96 -19.50
C ILE A 153 12.08 -23.05 -20.22
N ILE A 154 13.32 -23.29 -19.78
CA ILE A 154 14.25 -24.21 -20.46
C ILE A 154 13.98 -25.69 -20.14
N THR A 155 13.44 -25.99 -18.96
CA THR A 155 13.22 -27.38 -18.53
C THR A 155 12.16 -28.06 -19.40
N ARG A 156 12.46 -29.30 -19.81
CA ARG A 156 11.55 -30.15 -20.59
C ARG A 156 10.77 -31.15 -19.73
N LYS A 157 10.92 -31.07 -18.41
CA LYS A 157 10.25 -31.95 -17.44
C LYS A 157 8.73 -31.80 -17.51
N LYS A 158 8.03 -32.88 -17.87
CA LYS A 158 6.56 -32.88 -18.01
C LYS A 158 5.86 -32.69 -16.66
N GLU A 159 6.45 -33.19 -15.57
CA GLU A 159 5.88 -33.03 -14.21
C GLU A 159 5.77 -31.56 -13.78
N LEU A 160 6.65 -30.69 -14.31
CA LEU A 160 6.64 -29.26 -14.01
C LEU A 160 5.69 -28.46 -14.92
N SER A 161 4.96 -29.11 -15.83
CA SER A 161 4.13 -28.42 -16.83
C SER A 161 3.09 -27.47 -16.21
N LEU A 162 2.45 -27.87 -15.11
CA LEU A 162 1.47 -27.02 -14.42
C LEU A 162 2.13 -25.85 -13.70
N ALA A 163 3.24 -26.10 -12.98
CA ALA A 163 4.00 -25.06 -12.30
C ALA A 163 4.54 -24.02 -13.30
N LYS A 164 5.04 -24.46 -14.46
CA LYS A 164 5.45 -23.61 -15.57
C LYS A 164 4.33 -22.70 -16.04
N ILE A 165 3.14 -23.25 -16.29
CA ILE A 165 1.97 -22.46 -16.72
C ILE A 165 1.61 -21.42 -15.66
N ILE A 166 1.57 -21.81 -14.38
CA ILE A 166 1.22 -20.92 -13.28
C ILE A 166 2.22 -19.78 -13.16
N VAL A 167 3.51 -20.07 -12.97
CA VAL A 167 4.53 -19.05 -12.75
C VAL A 167 4.61 -18.08 -13.92
N ILE A 168 4.61 -18.58 -15.17
CA ILE A 168 4.63 -17.73 -16.36
C ILE A 168 3.39 -16.85 -16.44
N SER A 169 2.20 -17.38 -16.15
CA SER A 169 0.96 -16.58 -16.18
C SER A 169 0.99 -15.46 -15.16
N PHE A 170 1.48 -15.74 -13.95
CA PHE A 170 1.65 -14.73 -12.90
C PHE A 170 2.71 -13.69 -13.27
N SER A 171 3.83 -14.09 -13.88
CA SER A 171 4.86 -13.14 -14.36
C SER A 171 4.32 -12.20 -15.44
N ILE A 172 3.60 -12.73 -16.42
CA ILE A 172 2.97 -11.91 -17.48
C ILE A 172 1.92 -10.98 -16.86
N SER A 173 1.07 -11.50 -15.98
CA SER A 173 0.06 -10.71 -15.28
C SER A 173 0.67 -9.59 -14.45
N ALA A 174 1.79 -9.86 -13.76
CA ALA A 174 2.52 -8.86 -12.99
C ALA A 174 3.02 -7.74 -13.90
N CYS A 175 3.68 -8.06 -15.02
CA CYS A 175 4.13 -7.05 -15.98
C CYS A 175 2.97 -6.17 -16.48
N ILE A 176 1.85 -6.77 -16.89
CA ILE A 176 0.68 -6.01 -17.35
C ILE A 176 0.14 -5.12 -16.22
N SER A 177 0.04 -5.65 -15.01
CA SER A 177 -0.47 -4.90 -13.85
C SER A 177 0.45 -3.75 -13.45
N PHE A 178 1.77 -3.96 -13.53
CA PHE A 178 2.74 -2.89 -13.34
C PHE A 178 2.52 -1.78 -14.35
N GLY A 179 2.44 -2.11 -15.64
CA GLY A 179 2.27 -1.11 -16.70
C GLY A 179 1.04 -0.21 -16.51
N PHE A 180 -0.06 -0.74 -15.98
CA PHE A 180 -1.29 0.04 -15.74
C PHE A 180 -1.34 0.78 -14.41
N ALA A 181 -0.66 0.31 -13.36
CA ALA A 181 -0.94 0.75 -12.00
C ALA A 181 0.28 0.82 -11.08
N TYR A 182 1.49 0.76 -11.63
CA TYR A 182 2.69 0.90 -10.83
C TYR A 182 2.76 2.28 -10.19
N TYR A 183 2.97 2.29 -8.87
CA TYR A 183 3.24 3.50 -8.12
C TYR A 183 4.19 3.19 -6.98
N TYR A 184 5.26 3.99 -6.89
CA TYR A 184 6.38 3.72 -6.00
C TYR A 184 5.98 3.64 -4.53
N SER A 185 5.12 4.54 -4.05
CA SER A 185 4.67 4.53 -2.65
C SER A 185 3.59 3.48 -2.36
N ALA A 186 3.15 2.75 -3.38
CA ALA A 186 2.08 1.78 -3.26
C ALA A 186 2.43 0.42 -3.84
N THR A 187 3.71 0.08 -3.80
CA THR A 187 4.26 -1.19 -4.27
C THR A 187 3.72 -2.40 -3.50
N TYR A 188 3.33 -2.23 -2.23
CA TYR A 188 2.66 -3.26 -1.41
C TYR A 188 1.40 -3.84 -2.09
N ARG A 189 0.77 -3.08 -2.98
CA ARG A 189 -0.41 -3.49 -3.75
C ARG A 189 -0.14 -4.69 -4.68
N PHE A 190 1.12 -4.92 -5.02
CA PHE A 190 1.55 -6.02 -5.89
C PHE A 190 1.98 -7.27 -5.12
N ASN A 191 1.90 -7.26 -3.78
CA ASN A 191 2.28 -8.40 -2.94
C ASN A 191 1.45 -9.65 -3.19
N ILE A 192 0.30 -9.55 -3.87
CA ILE A 192 -0.47 -10.71 -4.33
C ILE A 192 0.34 -11.66 -5.22
N TYR A 193 1.32 -11.14 -5.95
CA TYR A 193 2.23 -11.93 -6.77
C TYR A 193 3.29 -12.68 -5.95
N ASN A 194 3.59 -12.23 -4.72
CA ASN A 194 4.71 -12.74 -3.91
C ASN A 194 4.60 -14.24 -3.64
N TYR A 195 3.41 -14.77 -3.35
CA TYR A 195 3.26 -16.21 -3.07
C TYR A 195 3.65 -17.09 -4.26
N ILE A 196 3.41 -16.64 -5.49
CA ILE A 196 3.83 -17.37 -6.70
C ILE A 196 5.29 -17.05 -7.06
N PHE A 197 5.77 -15.87 -6.75
CA PHE A 197 7.19 -15.56 -6.90
C PHE A 197 8.08 -16.33 -5.93
N ILE A 198 7.63 -16.61 -4.71
CA ILE A 198 8.29 -17.54 -3.79
C ILE A 198 8.43 -18.94 -4.41
N LEU A 199 7.39 -19.42 -5.12
CA LEU A 199 7.48 -20.67 -5.87
C LEU A 199 8.53 -20.58 -7.01
N GLY A 200 8.59 -19.45 -7.71
CA GLY A 200 9.65 -19.17 -8.68
C GLY A 200 11.06 -19.20 -8.05
N THR A 201 11.24 -18.54 -6.90
CA THR A 201 12.48 -18.57 -6.13
C THR A 201 12.89 -20.00 -5.75
N ALA A 202 11.94 -20.85 -5.33
CA ALA A 202 12.21 -22.26 -5.04
C ALA A 202 12.72 -23.02 -6.28
N PHE A 203 12.19 -22.73 -7.46
CA PHE A 203 12.72 -23.28 -8.71
C PHE A 203 14.12 -22.75 -9.06
N GLY A 204 14.45 -21.50 -8.69
CA GLY A 204 15.80 -20.96 -8.82
C GLY A 204 16.81 -21.68 -7.93
N ILE A 205 16.43 -21.96 -6.68
CA ILE A 205 17.22 -22.79 -5.76
C ILE A 205 17.41 -24.19 -6.36
N GLN A 206 16.33 -24.78 -6.89
CA GLN A 206 16.41 -26.08 -7.57
C GLN A 206 17.37 -26.04 -8.75
N PHE A 207 17.32 -24.99 -9.57
CA PHE A 207 18.21 -24.81 -10.71
C PHE A 207 19.68 -24.80 -10.30
N ILE A 208 20.05 -23.98 -9.31
CA ILE A 208 21.42 -23.91 -8.77
C ILE A 208 21.83 -25.25 -8.15
N SER A 209 20.95 -25.87 -7.37
CA SER A 209 21.24 -27.15 -6.70
C SER A 209 21.48 -28.30 -7.69
N SER A 210 20.91 -28.20 -8.89
CA SER A 210 21.05 -29.19 -9.96
C SER A 210 22.30 -29.00 -10.83
N ALA A 211 23.08 -27.93 -10.62
CA ALA A 211 24.33 -27.71 -11.34
C ALA A 211 25.31 -28.88 -11.13
N LYS A 212 26.03 -29.26 -12.20
CA LYS A 212 26.91 -30.45 -12.23
C LYS A 212 27.99 -30.45 -11.14
N ILE A 213 28.32 -29.28 -10.57
CA ILE A 213 29.27 -29.16 -9.46
C ILE A 213 28.49 -29.10 -8.13
N LYS A 214 28.10 -30.27 -7.62
CA LYS A 214 27.23 -30.42 -6.43
C LYS A 214 27.68 -29.64 -5.20
N ASN A 215 28.99 -29.48 -4.99
CA ASN A 215 29.52 -28.75 -3.82
C ASN A 215 29.40 -27.24 -3.99
N ILE A 216 29.64 -26.71 -5.20
CA ILE A 216 29.51 -25.27 -5.48
C ILE A 216 28.05 -24.83 -5.36
N GLY A 217 27.10 -25.58 -5.93
CA GLY A 217 25.68 -25.22 -5.86
C GLY A 217 25.15 -25.10 -4.42
N LYS A 218 25.54 -26.02 -3.53
CA LYS A 218 25.17 -25.97 -2.11
C LYS A 218 25.79 -24.77 -1.40
N ILE A 219 27.09 -24.51 -1.63
CA ILE A 219 27.79 -23.35 -1.04
C ILE A 219 27.15 -22.04 -1.51
N THR A 220 26.82 -21.93 -2.80
CA THR A 220 26.14 -20.75 -3.36
C THR A 220 24.77 -20.54 -2.71
N ILE A 221 23.97 -21.59 -2.52
CA ILE A 221 22.66 -21.48 -1.84
C ILE A 221 22.83 -21.01 -0.40
N ILE A 222 23.77 -21.60 0.35
CA ILE A 222 24.03 -21.21 1.74
C ILE A 222 24.47 -19.74 1.80
N ALA A 223 25.38 -19.32 0.91
CA ALA A 223 25.81 -17.93 0.82
C ALA A 223 24.65 -16.98 0.53
N LEU A 224 23.78 -17.32 -0.43
CA LEU A 224 22.58 -16.52 -0.74
C LEU A 224 21.60 -16.42 0.43
N ILE A 225 21.40 -17.51 1.17
CA ILE A 225 20.54 -17.51 2.36
C ILE A 225 21.14 -16.64 3.47
N ILE A 226 22.43 -16.78 3.76
CA ILE A 226 23.12 -15.97 4.77
C ILE A 226 23.06 -14.49 4.39
N SER A 227 23.36 -14.14 3.14
CA SER A 227 23.28 -12.76 2.66
C SER A 227 21.86 -12.22 2.69
N SER A 228 20.86 -13.05 2.38
CA SER A 228 19.44 -12.71 2.47
C SER A 228 19.02 -12.40 3.91
N LEU A 229 19.45 -13.23 4.87
CA LEU A 229 19.21 -13.03 6.30
C LEU A 229 19.95 -11.78 6.81
N ALA A 230 21.17 -11.54 6.36
CA ALA A 230 21.95 -10.36 6.72
C ALA A 230 21.27 -9.07 6.23
N ILE A 231 20.83 -9.01 4.96
CA ILE A 231 20.09 -7.85 4.43
C ILE A 231 18.81 -7.63 5.23
N SER A 232 18.02 -8.70 5.42
CA SER A 232 16.75 -8.60 6.16
C SER A 232 16.96 -8.15 7.61
N GLY A 233 18.01 -8.66 8.26
CA GLY A 233 18.41 -8.27 9.61
C GLY A 233 18.89 -6.83 9.69
N CYS A 234 19.70 -6.36 8.74
CA CYS A 234 20.12 -4.96 8.64
C CYS A 234 18.94 -4.03 8.41
N SER A 235 18.02 -4.38 7.51
CA SER A 235 16.79 -3.62 7.28
C SER A 235 15.92 -3.57 8.54
N PHE A 236 15.74 -4.70 9.22
CA PHE A 236 15.00 -4.76 10.48
C PHE A 236 15.67 -3.89 11.55
N ALA A 237 16.99 -4.01 11.73
CA ALA A 237 17.73 -3.18 12.69
C ALA A 237 17.66 -1.69 12.36
N TYR A 238 17.67 -1.32 11.08
CA TYR A 238 17.53 0.07 10.63
C TYR A 238 16.15 0.65 10.96
N TYR A 239 15.07 -0.10 10.68
CA TYR A 239 13.70 0.36 10.95
C TYR A 239 13.31 0.30 12.42
N PHE A 240 13.82 -0.67 13.17
CA PHE A 240 13.54 -0.84 14.58
C PHE A 240 14.64 -0.26 15.49
N ASN A 241 15.51 0.60 14.94
CA ASN A 241 16.45 1.36 15.76
C ASN A 241 15.64 2.29 16.68
N LYS A 242 15.98 2.33 17.96
CA LYS A 242 15.31 3.14 18.98
C LYS A 242 15.23 4.62 18.57
N ASP A 243 16.31 5.18 18.03
CA ASP A 243 16.32 6.57 17.57
C ASP A 243 15.35 6.82 16.42
N LYS A 244 15.17 5.81 15.54
CA LYS A 244 14.22 5.88 14.43
C LYS A 244 12.78 5.66 14.87
N ILE A 245 12.54 4.75 15.82
CA ILE A 245 11.22 4.56 16.45
C ILE A 245 10.82 5.80 17.27
N GLU A 246 11.79 6.46 17.91
CA GLU A 246 11.60 7.67 18.71
C GLU A 246 11.52 8.95 17.84
N SER A 247 12.08 8.95 16.62
CA SER A 247 11.85 10.01 15.63
C SER A 247 10.58 9.81 14.82
N ASP A 248 10.27 8.56 14.46
CA ASP A 248 9.02 8.09 13.79
C ASP A 248 7.96 7.71 14.83
N ILE A 249 7.97 8.28 16.05
CA ILE A 249 6.91 8.06 17.04
C ILE A 249 5.61 8.27 16.29
N PHE A 250 4.88 7.18 16.06
CA PHE A 250 3.71 7.14 15.20
C PHE A 250 2.96 8.46 15.29
N TYR A 251 2.78 9.14 14.17
CA TYR A 251 2.17 10.46 14.01
C TYR A 251 1.27 10.91 15.18
N GLU A 252 0.32 10.05 15.55
CA GLU A 252 -0.59 10.22 16.70
C GLU A 252 0.10 10.43 18.05
N LYS A 253 1.07 9.60 18.43
CA LYS A 253 1.80 9.74 19.70
C LYS A 253 2.74 10.95 19.69
N SER A 254 3.29 11.32 18.53
CA SER A 254 4.12 12.54 18.39
C SER A 254 3.28 13.78 18.67
N ILE A 255 2.11 13.90 18.04
CA ILE A 255 1.21 15.04 18.27
C ILE A 255 0.59 15.02 19.67
N THR A 256 0.21 13.84 20.19
CA THR A 256 -0.38 13.73 21.55
C THR A 256 0.60 14.19 22.62
N ASN A 257 1.85 13.72 22.58
CA ASN A 257 2.90 14.16 23.51
C ASN A 257 3.22 15.65 23.36
N SER A 258 3.18 16.17 22.12
CA SER A 258 3.38 17.60 21.85
C SER A 258 2.28 18.44 22.47
N LEU A 259 1.03 18.00 22.36
CA LEU A 259 -0.13 18.65 22.97
C LEU A 259 -0.04 18.59 24.51
N ASP A 260 0.25 17.43 25.10
CA ASP A 260 0.40 17.29 26.56
C ASP A 260 1.51 18.21 27.09
N PHE A 261 2.62 18.33 26.37
CA PHE A 261 3.70 19.24 26.74
C PHE A 261 3.29 20.72 26.59
N ALA A 262 2.59 21.06 25.52
CA ALA A 262 2.12 22.43 25.25
C ALA A 262 1.10 22.92 26.29
N GLU A 263 0.15 22.05 26.69
CA GLU A 263 -0.83 22.33 27.75
C GLU A 263 -0.16 22.63 29.10
N ASN A 264 0.95 21.96 29.40
CA ASN A 264 1.73 22.24 30.61
C ASN A 264 2.56 23.54 30.55
N LYS A 265 2.56 24.23 29.40
CA LYS A 265 3.35 25.46 29.17
C LYS A 265 2.50 26.71 29.06
N THR A 266 1.20 26.60 28.83
CA THR A 266 0.33 27.76 28.73
C THR A 266 -1.10 27.44 29.14
N ASN A 267 -1.78 28.43 29.73
CA ASN A 267 -3.22 28.42 29.92
C ASN A 267 -3.97 29.11 28.76
N ASN A 268 -3.22 29.70 27.81
CA ASN A 268 -3.75 30.34 26.61
C ASN A 268 -3.94 29.32 25.49
N SER A 269 -4.42 29.77 24.33
CA SER A 269 -4.58 28.88 23.19
C SER A 269 -3.23 28.44 22.61
N ILE A 270 -3.15 27.17 22.23
CA ILE A 270 -2.05 26.54 21.51
C ILE A 270 -2.33 26.64 20.02
N ASP A 271 -1.36 27.19 19.29
CA ASP A 271 -1.39 27.27 17.84
C ASP A 271 -0.76 26.01 17.22
N ILE A 272 -1.50 25.28 16.41
CA ILE A 272 -1.04 24.15 15.62
C ILE A 272 -0.91 24.61 14.17
N VAL A 273 0.31 24.59 13.63
CA VAL A 273 0.60 25.08 12.30
C VAL A 273 0.38 23.98 11.26
N TYR A 274 -0.38 24.28 10.21
CA TYR A 274 -0.54 23.37 9.07
C TYR A 274 0.78 23.16 8.32
N SER A 275 0.98 21.95 7.79
CA SER A 275 2.12 21.64 6.93
C SER A 275 2.18 22.56 5.72
N ASN A 276 3.39 22.96 5.39
CA ASN A 276 3.75 23.80 4.24
C ASN A 276 4.44 23.00 3.14
N ASN A 277 4.28 21.67 3.12
CA ASN A 277 4.91 20.82 2.13
C ASN A 277 4.56 21.24 0.69
N ASN A 278 5.57 21.36 -0.17
CA ASN A 278 5.40 21.79 -1.56
C ASN A 278 4.57 20.80 -2.40
N ILE A 279 4.52 19.53 -2.00
CA ILE A 279 3.72 18.51 -2.69
C ILE A 279 2.30 18.53 -2.12
N VAL A 280 1.35 19.07 -2.91
CA VAL A 280 -0.05 19.30 -2.50
C VAL A 280 -0.70 18.08 -1.86
N PHE A 281 -0.52 16.89 -2.43
CA PHE A 281 -1.13 15.66 -1.90
C PHE A 281 -0.55 15.27 -0.52
N ILE A 282 0.78 15.39 -0.34
CA ILE A 282 1.45 15.12 0.94
C ILE A 282 1.00 16.15 1.98
N LYS A 283 0.95 17.44 1.60
CA LYS A 283 0.44 18.52 2.44
C LYS A 283 -0.97 18.24 2.95
N MET A 284 -1.88 17.85 2.05
CA MET A 284 -3.26 17.51 2.40
C MET A 284 -3.34 16.31 3.34
N ALA A 285 -2.61 15.24 3.04
CA ALA A 285 -2.62 14.03 3.86
C ALA A 285 -2.08 14.28 5.27
N ARG A 286 -1.00 15.05 5.39
CA ARG A 286 -0.42 15.49 6.67
C ARG A 286 -1.42 16.33 7.47
N ASN A 287 -1.96 17.39 6.88
CA ASN A 287 -2.92 18.27 7.55
C ASN A 287 -4.20 17.56 8.02
N GLN A 288 -4.71 16.60 7.24
CA GLN A 288 -5.87 15.80 7.64
C GLN A 288 -5.55 14.92 8.85
N ARG A 289 -4.40 14.23 8.84
CA ARG A 289 -3.96 13.41 9.98
C ARG A 289 -3.76 14.25 11.24
N LEU A 290 -3.22 15.47 11.10
CA LEU A 290 -2.93 16.39 12.20
C LEU A 290 -4.20 16.69 12.97
N TYR A 291 -5.20 17.12 12.21
CA TYR A 291 -6.50 17.47 12.75
C TYR A 291 -7.17 16.25 13.38
N ILE A 292 -7.24 15.13 12.65
CA ILE A 292 -7.88 13.90 13.13
C ILE A 292 -7.24 13.46 14.45
N SER A 293 -5.92 13.38 14.53
CA SER A 293 -5.21 12.95 15.73
C SER A 293 -5.42 13.91 16.90
N THR A 294 -5.42 15.22 16.63
CA THR A 294 -5.74 16.24 17.65
C THR A 294 -7.17 16.09 18.16
N MET A 295 -8.14 15.86 17.27
CA MET A 295 -9.54 15.62 17.65
C MET A 295 -9.72 14.37 18.48
N PHE A 296 -9.06 13.26 18.10
CA PHE A 296 -9.14 11.99 18.82
C PHE A 296 -8.60 12.11 20.26
N LYS A 297 -7.59 12.97 20.50
CA LYS A 297 -7.13 13.28 21.86
C LYS A 297 -8.24 13.83 22.75
N TYR A 298 -9.12 14.67 22.19
CA TYR A 298 -10.22 15.33 22.93
C TYR A 298 -11.58 14.66 22.71
N ILE A 299 -11.62 13.40 22.26
CA ILE A 299 -12.86 12.77 21.76
C ILE A 299 -13.93 12.51 22.83
N ASN A 300 -13.58 12.56 24.12
CA ASN A 300 -14.56 12.46 25.21
C ASN A 300 -15.60 13.61 25.20
N GLU A 301 -15.35 14.66 24.42
CA GLU A 301 -16.26 15.80 24.20
C GLU A 301 -16.85 15.82 22.78
N TYR A 302 -16.69 14.76 21.98
CA TYR A 302 -17.03 14.78 20.56
C TYR A 302 -18.46 14.33 20.25
N ASP A 303 -19.29 15.25 19.77
CA ASP A 303 -20.59 14.90 19.21
C ASP A 303 -20.40 14.34 17.79
N SER A 304 -20.48 13.01 17.68
CA SER A 304 -20.41 12.26 16.42
C SER A 304 -21.38 12.77 15.33
N SER A 305 -22.42 13.53 15.70
CA SER A 305 -23.38 14.10 14.76
C SER A 305 -22.76 15.09 13.76
N ASN A 306 -21.67 15.78 14.13
CA ASN A 306 -21.05 16.85 13.32
C ASN A 306 -19.76 16.42 12.58
N ALA A 307 -19.34 15.16 12.74
CA ALA A 307 -18.04 14.70 12.24
C ALA A 307 -17.87 14.86 10.73
N LYS A 308 -18.95 14.66 9.97
CA LYS A 308 -18.94 14.83 8.52
C LYS A 308 -18.69 16.28 8.09
N GLU A 309 -19.36 17.24 8.74
CA GLU A 309 -19.24 18.66 8.41
C GLU A 309 -17.84 19.17 8.76
N GLU A 310 -17.32 18.73 9.90
CA GLU A 310 -15.99 19.06 10.36
C GLU A 310 -14.91 18.45 9.45
N MET A 311 -15.03 17.17 9.07
CA MET A 311 -14.15 16.54 8.08
C MET A 311 -14.17 17.26 6.72
N LEU A 312 -15.33 17.75 6.29
CA LEU A 312 -15.45 18.52 5.05
C LEU A 312 -14.76 19.88 5.17
N ASN A 313 -14.92 20.58 6.30
CA ASN A 313 -14.25 21.85 6.58
C ASN A 313 -12.73 21.67 6.60
N ILE A 314 -12.21 20.60 7.19
CA ILE A 314 -10.78 20.26 7.13
C ILE A 314 -10.35 20.01 5.69
N TYR A 315 -11.11 19.21 4.94
CA TYR A 315 -10.76 18.89 3.55
C TYR A 315 -10.62 20.17 2.71
N ILE A 316 -11.56 21.10 2.84
CA ILE A 316 -11.55 22.38 2.13
C ILE A 316 -10.33 23.24 2.56
N ASN A 317 -10.11 23.40 3.87
CA ASN A 317 -9.04 24.26 4.40
C ASN A 317 -7.64 23.63 4.26
N SER A 318 -7.52 22.31 4.25
CA SER A 318 -6.25 21.60 3.99
C SER A 318 -5.76 21.82 2.55
N LYS A 319 -6.69 22.00 1.61
CA LYS A 319 -6.39 22.26 0.19
C LYS A 319 -5.85 23.67 0.00
N ASN A 320 -6.51 24.66 0.61
CA ASN A 320 -6.11 26.07 0.62
C ASN A 320 -6.23 26.61 2.04
N PRO A 321 -5.16 26.52 2.87
CA PRO A 321 -5.14 27.17 4.16
C PRO A 321 -5.01 28.67 3.93
N ASN A 322 -6.14 29.31 3.63
CA ASN A 322 -6.28 30.76 3.66
C ASN A 322 -5.91 31.26 5.07
N GLU A 323 -5.70 32.56 5.26
CA GLU A 323 -5.29 33.17 6.54
C GLU A 323 -6.24 32.90 7.73
N ASN A 324 -7.35 32.21 7.50
CA ASN A 324 -8.36 31.91 8.51
C ASN A 324 -7.88 30.81 9.47
N THR A 325 -7.88 31.17 10.75
CA THR A 325 -7.62 30.23 11.85
C THR A 325 -8.86 29.36 12.07
N LEU A 326 -8.68 28.04 12.02
CA LEU A 326 -9.72 27.08 12.36
C LEU A 326 -9.63 26.73 13.84
N LYS A 327 -10.76 26.66 14.55
CA LYS A 327 -10.81 26.19 15.94
C LYS A 327 -11.46 24.83 16.04
N ILE A 328 -11.10 24.07 17.06
CA ILE A 328 -11.84 22.86 17.44
C ILE A 328 -13.15 23.31 18.10
N LYS A 329 -14.31 22.87 17.57
CA LYS A 329 -15.65 23.35 18.01
C LYS A 329 -15.87 23.24 19.53
N ASN A 330 -15.24 22.26 20.17
CA ASN A 330 -15.39 21.98 21.61
C ASN A 330 -14.15 22.30 22.45
N ASN A 331 -13.06 22.76 21.83
CA ASN A 331 -11.87 23.19 22.55
C ASN A 331 -11.31 24.49 21.94
N ASN A 332 -11.73 25.61 22.52
CA ASN A 332 -11.29 26.95 22.12
C ASN A 332 -9.81 27.23 22.45
N SER A 333 -9.13 26.33 23.16
CA SER A 333 -7.70 26.44 23.43
C SER A 333 -6.85 25.92 22.28
N ILE A 334 -7.41 25.30 21.23
CA ILE A 334 -6.62 24.83 20.09
C ILE A 334 -7.00 25.56 18.80
N ASN A 335 -6.00 26.16 18.18
CA ASN A 335 -6.12 26.89 16.92
C ASN A 335 -5.29 26.17 15.83
N PHE A 336 -5.87 25.93 14.66
CA PHE A 336 -5.12 25.53 13.48
C PHE A 336 -4.85 26.75 12.60
N VAL A 337 -3.57 27.03 12.35
CA VAL A 337 -3.13 28.27 11.69
C VAL A 337 -2.34 28.01 10.41
N SER A 338 -2.39 28.99 9.51
CA SER A 338 -1.62 28.99 8.27
C SER A 338 -0.12 29.08 8.56
N PRO A 339 0.75 28.33 7.85
CA PRO A 339 2.21 28.45 7.99
C PRO A 339 2.75 29.84 7.60
N LYS A 340 1.93 30.67 6.96
CA LYS A 340 2.29 32.06 6.62
C LYS A 340 2.05 33.06 7.77
N LYS A 341 1.30 32.67 8.80
CA LYS A 341 1.02 33.51 9.98
C LYS A 341 2.36 33.84 10.68
N ILE A 342 2.51 35.08 11.14
CA ILE A 342 3.61 35.43 12.05
C ILE A 342 3.25 34.88 13.43
N LEU A 343 4.02 33.92 13.91
CA LEU A 343 3.74 33.20 15.15
C LEU A 343 4.34 33.96 16.33
N ASN A 344 3.46 34.44 17.20
CA ASN A 344 3.81 35.22 18.39
C ASN A 344 3.12 34.70 19.67
N ASP A 345 2.35 33.62 19.59
CA ASP A 345 1.62 33.01 20.72
C ASP A 345 2.58 32.33 21.70
N ASP A 346 2.19 32.17 22.97
CA ASP A 346 3.08 31.64 24.03
C ASP A 346 3.62 30.25 23.71
N VAL A 347 2.79 29.43 23.04
CA VAL A 347 3.13 28.09 22.60
C VAL A 347 2.56 27.84 21.21
N PHE A 348 3.38 27.27 20.32
CA PHE A 348 2.90 26.72 19.06
C PHE A 348 3.56 25.37 18.73
N ILE A 349 2.87 24.56 17.92
CA ILE A 349 3.29 23.24 17.48
C ILE A 349 3.39 23.27 15.96
N ALA A 350 4.51 22.77 15.42
CA ALA A 350 4.71 22.67 13.98
C ALA A 350 5.39 21.35 13.61
N GLU A 351 5.24 20.94 12.34
CA GLU A 351 6.03 19.82 11.80
C GLU A 351 7.51 20.18 11.80
N THR A 352 8.33 19.23 12.25
CA THR A 352 9.78 19.41 12.40
C THR A 352 10.45 19.78 11.06
N ASP A 353 10.01 19.20 9.95
CA ASP A 353 10.54 19.49 8.61
C ASP A 353 10.22 20.92 8.12
N ASP A 354 9.10 21.50 8.59
CA ASP A 354 8.57 22.77 8.07
C ASP A 354 9.08 24.00 8.85
N ILE A 355 9.76 23.80 9.99
CA ILE A 355 10.24 24.86 10.91
C ILE A 355 11.01 25.97 10.18
N SER A 356 11.85 25.59 9.21
CA SER A 356 12.71 26.53 8.47
C SER A 356 11.92 27.56 7.65
N THR A 357 10.67 27.24 7.32
CA THR A 357 9.79 28.08 6.50
C THR A 357 8.88 29.01 7.32
N LEU A 358 8.83 28.83 8.64
CA LEU A 358 7.95 29.56 9.53
C LEU A 358 8.49 30.93 9.92
N LYS A 359 7.59 31.87 10.18
CA LYS A 359 7.91 33.25 10.61
C LYS A 359 7.67 33.41 12.11
N TYR A 360 8.72 33.32 12.91
CA TYR A 360 8.71 33.54 14.36
C TYR A 360 10.06 34.09 14.85
N ASP A 361 10.09 34.71 16.03
CA ASP A 361 11.34 35.20 16.61
C ASP A 361 12.12 34.07 17.29
N LYS A 362 13.15 33.56 16.60
CA LYS A 362 14.01 32.46 17.08
C LYS A 362 14.71 32.74 18.41
N LYS A 363 14.86 34.00 18.83
CA LYS A 363 15.49 34.35 20.11
C LYS A 363 14.54 34.22 21.30
N LEU A 364 13.23 34.32 21.06
CA LEU A 364 12.21 34.30 22.10
C LEU A 364 11.73 32.89 22.45
N TYR A 365 11.86 31.93 21.53
CA TYR A 365 11.31 30.60 21.71
C TYR A 365 12.38 29.56 22.03
N LYS A 366 12.12 28.79 23.08
CA LYS A 366 12.72 27.47 23.28
C LYS A 366 11.91 26.45 22.49
N TYR A 367 12.53 25.31 22.17
CA TYR A 367 11.83 24.24 21.47
C TYR A 367 12.13 22.88 22.10
N LYS A 368 11.18 21.96 21.94
CA LYS A 368 11.33 20.54 22.28
C LYS A 368 10.71 19.70 21.17
N SER A 369 11.50 18.81 20.58
CA SER A 369 11.03 17.90 19.54
C SER A 369 10.43 16.63 20.16
N PHE A 370 9.37 16.14 19.54
CA PHE A 370 8.67 14.89 19.88
C PHE A 370 8.57 13.97 18.66
N GLY A 371 9.53 14.05 17.74
CA GLY A 371 9.55 13.31 16.47
C GLY A 371 9.07 14.18 15.32
N GLU A 372 7.98 13.79 14.66
CA GLU A 372 7.39 14.52 13.53
C GLU A 372 6.97 15.96 13.90
N TYR A 373 6.62 16.20 15.17
CA TYR A 373 6.22 17.51 15.69
C TYR A 373 7.24 18.11 16.66
N THR A 374 7.36 19.44 16.63
CA THR A 374 8.16 20.22 17.57
C THR A 374 7.29 21.28 18.23
N VAL A 375 7.39 21.37 19.56
CA VAL A 375 6.72 22.39 20.36
C VAL A 375 7.67 23.54 20.61
N PHE A 376 7.24 24.76 20.30
CA PHE A 376 7.93 26.01 20.58
C PHE A 376 7.21 26.74 21.70
N TYR A 377 7.95 27.22 22.69
CA TYR A 377 7.41 27.89 23.88
C TYR A 377 8.35 28.99 24.37
N LYS A 378 7.80 30.04 24.98
CA LYS A 378 8.57 31.13 25.58
C LYS A 378 9.03 30.82 27.01
#